data_AF-A0A1Y5PZF5-F1
#
_entry.id   AF-A0A1Y5PZF5-F1
#
_cell.length_a   1.000
_cell.length_b   1.000
_cell.length_c   1.000
_cell.angle_alpha   90.00
_cell.angle_beta   90.00
_cell.angle_gamma   90.00
#
_symmetry.space_group_name_H-M   'P 1'
#
loop_
_entity.id
_entity.type
_entity.pdbx_description
1 polymer ?
#
loop_
_entity_poly.entity_id
_entity_poly.type
_entity_poly.pdbx_seq_one_letter_code
_entity_poly.pdbx_strand_id
1 'polypeptide(L)'
;MNIEKIARAVPVMLLVALLTACSGGLSGEYGQEVNGEWDTTMTFKGDGEVEIDMGIAQVVGKYEVKDGKLRISMSDGTPSQAFVINDKGCIEGGMLFGTLCKKK
;
A
#
# COMPACT_ATOMS: atom_id res chain seq x y z
N MET A 1 -29.08 3.85 59.33
CA MET A 1 -29.72 4.34 58.10
C MET A 1 -28.64 4.41 57.03
N ASN A 2 -28.81 3.65 55.95
CA ASN A 2 -27.85 3.48 54.86
C ASN A 2 -27.64 4.78 54.08
N ILE A 3 -26.51 4.91 53.37
CA ILE A 3 -26.38 5.26 51.93
C ILE A 3 -24.89 5.55 51.67
N GLU A 4 -24.11 4.57 51.21
CA GLU A 4 -23.77 4.25 49.82
C GLU A 4 -22.37 4.77 49.43
N LYS A 5 -21.57 3.83 48.92
CA LYS A 5 -20.20 3.99 48.44
C LYS A 5 -20.24 4.67 47.07
N ILE A 6 -19.46 5.73 46.85
CA ILE A 6 -19.18 6.23 45.51
C ILE A 6 -17.69 6.07 45.24
N ALA A 7 -17.42 5.28 44.21
CA ALA A 7 -16.12 4.78 43.82
C ALA A 7 -15.50 5.61 42.68
N ARG A 8 -14.16 5.58 42.63
CA ARG A 8 -13.28 5.65 41.43
C ARG A 8 -13.30 6.92 40.58
N ALA A 9 -12.11 7.46 40.31
CA ALA A 9 -11.49 7.34 38.97
C ALA A 9 -10.06 7.91 38.99
N VAL A 10 -9.11 7.08 38.55
CA VAL A 10 -7.71 7.39 38.29
C VAL A 10 -7.61 8.01 36.89
N PRO A 11 -6.97 9.17 36.67
CA PRO A 11 -6.71 9.66 35.32
C PRO A 11 -5.33 9.15 34.87
N VAL A 12 -5.30 7.98 34.27
CA VAL A 12 -4.16 7.50 33.46
C VAL A 12 -4.72 7.21 32.08
N MET A 13 -4.35 8.05 31.10
CA MET A 13 -4.26 7.79 29.65
C MET A 13 -4.60 9.07 28.87
N LEU A 14 -3.59 9.92 28.67
CA LEU A 14 -3.63 10.91 27.61
C LEU A 14 -2.31 10.86 26.84
N LEU A 15 -2.04 9.70 26.22
CA LEU A 15 -0.83 9.48 25.41
C LEU A 15 -1.09 8.55 24.21
N VAL A 16 -2.21 8.72 23.51
CA VAL A 16 -2.53 7.97 22.29
C VAL A 16 -3.20 8.89 21.27
N ALA A 17 -2.44 9.77 20.61
CA ALA A 17 -2.97 10.57 19.49
C ALA A 17 -1.93 10.94 18.41
N LEU A 18 -0.73 10.36 18.42
CA LEU A 18 0.34 10.69 17.45
C LEU A 18 0.56 9.63 16.35
N LEU A 19 -0.37 8.68 16.16
CA LEU A 19 -0.22 7.60 15.16
C LEU A 19 -1.11 7.74 13.92
N THR A 20 -1.88 8.82 13.78
CA THR A 20 -2.73 9.01 12.61
C THR A 20 -2.01 9.81 11.52
N ALA A 21 -1.72 9.12 10.43
CA ALA A 21 -1.42 9.64 9.09
C ALA A 21 0.05 10.02 8.77
N CYS A 22 0.98 9.08 8.97
CA CYS A 22 1.83 8.76 7.82
C CYS A 22 0.92 7.97 6.88
N SER A 23 0.28 8.62 5.90
CA SER A 23 -0.33 7.92 4.77
C SER A 23 0.79 7.19 4.05
N GLY A 24 1.08 5.97 4.50
CA GLY A 24 2.10 5.08 3.95
C GLY A 24 1.70 4.62 2.56
N GLY A 25 1.81 5.52 1.59
CA GLY A 25 1.72 5.20 0.18
C GLY A 25 2.94 4.40 -0.25
N LEU A 26 2.77 3.64 -1.33
CA LEU A 26 3.90 2.99 -1.99
C LEU A 26 4.78 4.07 -2.62
N SER A 27 6.08 3.82 -2.68
CA SER A 27 7.01 4.72 -3.36
C SER A 27 8.18 3.94 -3.92
N GLY A 28 8.68 4.39 -5.06
CA GLY A 28 9.83 3.80 -5.75
C GLY A 28 9.46 2.66 -6.69
N GLU A 29 10.49 1.95 -7.13
CA GLU A 29 10.42 0.87 -8.12
C GLU A 29 10.05 -0.46 -7.45
N TYR A 30 9.12 -1.18 -8.07
CA TYR A 30 8.67 -2.51 -7.69
C TYR A 30 8.83 -3.43 -8.88
N GLY A 31 9.44 -4.58 -8.63
CA GLY A 31 9.92 -5.47 -9.67
C GLY A 31 10.34 -6.81 -9.11
N GLN A 32 11.05 -7.56 -9.94
CA GLN A 32 11.58 -8.87 -9.57
C GLN A 32 12.92 -9.10 -10.27
N GLU A 33 13.70 -10.05 -9.74
CA GLU A 33 14.97 -10.44 -10.36
C GLU A 33 14.69 -11.49 -11.44
N VAL A 34 15.08 -11.18 -12.68
CA VAL A 34 14.92 -12.05 -13.85
C VAL A 34 16.32 -12.28 -14.43
N ASN A 35 16.77 -13.55 -14.47
CA ASN A 35 18.10 -13.92 -14.95
C ASN A 35 19.29 -13.18 -14.28
N GLY A 36 19.14 -12.78 -13.02
CA GLY A 36 20.17 -12.05 -12.27
C GLY A 36 20.17 -10.54 -12.48
N GLU A 37 19.21 -10.01 -13.25
CA GLU A 37 19.01 -8.59 -13.47
C GLU A 37 17.68 -8.14 -12.87
N TRP A 38 17.65 -6.90 -12.38
CA TRP A 38 16.44 -6.32 -11.81
C TRP A 38 15.51 -5.82 -12.92
N ASP A 39 14.30 -6.36 -12.98
CA ASP A 39 13.25 -5.95 -13.89
C ASP A 39 12.16 -5.16 -13.14
N THR A 40 12.04 -3.87 -13.43
CA THR A 40 11.06 -2.97 -12.80
C THR A 40 9.74 -3.03 -13.56
N THR A 41 8.67 -3.41 -12.89
CA THR A 41 7.32 -3.49 -13.48
C THR A 41 6.44 -2.32 -13.08
N MET A 42 6.54 -1.82 -11.84
CA MET A 42 5.72 -0.71 -11.35
C MET A 42 6.57 0.33 -10.65
N THR A 43 6.37 1.61 -10.96
CA THR A 43 7.03 2.74 -10.30
C THR A 43 5.98 3.63 -9.64
N PHE A 44 5.95 3.64 -8.32
CA PHE A 44 5.03 4.45 -7.54
C PHE A 44 5.61 5.82 -7.24
N LYS A 45 4.90 6.85 -7.67
CA LYS A 45 5.20 8.24 -7.38
C LYS A 45 4.48 8.68 -6.09
N GLY A 46 5.07 9.67 -5.41
CA GLY A 46 4.59 10.14 -4.10
C GLY A 46 3.26 10.91 -4.14
N ASP A 47 2.70 11.17 -5.31
CA ASP A 47 1.47 11.93 -5.57
C ASP A 47 0.26 11.04 -5.90
N GLY A 48 0.37 9.73 -5.68
CA GLY A 48 -0.69 8.77 -6.00
C GLY A 48 -0.68 8.31 -7.46
N GLU A 49 0.38 8.59 -8.22
CA GLU A 49 0.58 8.03 -9.55
C GLU A 49 1.40 6.74 -9.52
N VAL A 50 1.10 5.85 -10.48
CA VAL A 50 1.90 4.67 -10.75
C VAL A 50 2.15 4.59 -12.26
N GLU A 51 3.40 4.35 -12.62
CA GLU A 51 3.78 3.96 -13.97
C GLU A 51 3.94 2.45 -14.00
N ILE A 52 3.37 1.79 -14.99
CA ILE A 52 3.40 0.33 -15.13
C ILE A 52 3.99 0.00 -16.49
N ASP A 53 5.05 -0.80 -16.48
CA ASP A 53 5.62 -1.39 -17.67
C ASP A 53 4.88 -2.68 -18.00
N MET A 54 4.23 -2.69 -19.18
CA MET A 54 3.53 -3.86 -19.72
C MET A 54 4.40 -4.65 -20.71
N GLY A 55 5.70 -4.37 -20.77
CA GLY A 55 6.71 -4.95 -21.66
C GLY A 55 6.70 -4.35 -23.07
N ILE A 56 5.52 -4.04 -23.63
CA ILE A 56 5.38 -3.42 -24.97
C ILE A 56 4.98 -1.94 -24.91
N ALA A 57 4.53 -1.47 -23.74
CA ALA A 57 4.03 -0.13 -23.52
C ALA A 57 4.15 0.23 -22.04
N GLN A 58 4.32 1.53 -21.78
CA GLN A 58 4.23 2.07 -20.44
C GLN A 58 2.86 2.75 -20.27
N VAL A 59 2.15 2.41 -19.19
CA VAL A 59 0.86 3.03 -18.86
C VAL A 59 0.94 3.79 -17.54
N VAL A 60 0.24 4.92 -17.46
CA VAL A 60 0.16 5.72 -16.24
C VAL A 60 -1.24 5.61 -15.67
N GLY A 61 -1.30 5.28 -14.38
CA GLY A 61 -2.53 5.18 -13.60
C GLY A 61 -2.43 5.95 -12.30
N LYS A 62 -3.58 6.02 -11.62
CA LYS A 62 -3.65 6.43 -10.21
C LYS A 62 -3.73 5.18 -9.34
N TYR A 63 -3.15 5.24 -8.15
CA TYR A 63 -3.23 4.15 -7.19
C TYR A 63 -3.75 4.60 -5.83
N GLU A 64 -4.36 3.65 -5.12
CA GLU A 64 -4.77 3.79 -3.75
C GLU A 64 -4.38 2.53 -2.99
N VAL A 65 -3.81 2.68 -1.79
CA VAL A 65 -3.58 1.57 -0.88
C VAL A 65 -4.58 1.66 0.27
N LYS A 66 -5.39 0.61 0.42
CA LYS A 66 -6.39 0.52 1.49
C LYS A 66 -6.51 -0.91 1.98
N ASP A 67 -6.47 -1.11 3.29
CA ASP A 67 -6.62 -2.42 3.94
C ASP A 67 -5.66 -3.49 3.39
N GLY A 68 -4.40 -3.11 3.13
CA GLY A 68 -3.38 -4.00 2.56
C GLY A 68 -3.59 -4.36 1.08
N LYS A 69 -4.51 -3.66 0.40
CA LYS A 69 -4.79 -3.86 -1.02
C LYS A 69 -4.41 -2.63 -1.81
N LEU A 70 -3.68 -2.86 -2.89
CA LEU A 70 -3.36 -1.87 -3.90
C LEU A 70 -4.47 -1.88 -4.96
N ARG A 71 -5.13 -0.76 -5.18
CA ARG A 71 -6.03 -0.55 -6.33
C ARG A 71 -5.36 0.37 -7.33
N ILE A 72 -5.37 0.00 -8.60
CA ILE A 72 -4.85 0.82 -9.69
C ILE A 72 -5.99 1.14 -10.64
N SER A 73 -6.18 2.42 -10.93
CA SER A 73 -7.13 2.90 -11.94
C SER A 73 -6.34 3.46 -13.12
N MET A 74 -6.50 2.83 -14.27
CA MET A 74 -5.82 3.26 -15.50
C MET A 74 -6.55 4.45 -16.11
N SER A 75 -5.79 5.36 -16.71
CA SER A 75 -6.30 6.60 -17.30
C SER A 75 -7.06 6.37 -18.63
N ASP A 76 -6.91 5.20 -19.23
CA ASP A 76 -7.42 4.83 -20.57
C ASP A 76 -8.81 4.16 -20.53
N GLY A 77 -9.45 4.11 -19.36
CA GLY A 77 -10.75 3.46 -19.18
C GLY A 77 -10.67 1.94 -18.97
N THR A 78 -9.48 1.36 -18.87
CA THR A 78 -9.29 -0.04 -18.47
C THR A 78 -9.84 -0.25 -17.05
N PRO A 79 -10.58 -1.35 -16.79
CA PRO A 79 -11.11 -1.64 -15.46
C PRO A 79 -10.02 -1.64 -14.39
N SER A 80 -10.30 -0.98 -13.27
CA SER A 80 -9.36 -0.92 -12.15
C SER A 80 -9.03 -2.33 -11.64
N GLN A 81 -7.75 -2.62 -11.48
CA GLN A 81 -7.27 -3.89 -10.93
C GLN A 81 -6.88 -3.72 -9.47
N ALA A 82 -7.12 -4.76 -8.67
CA ALA A 82 -6.76 -4.80 -7.27
C ALA A 82 -5.73 -5.91 -7.01
N PHE A 83 -4.64 -5.56 -6.36
CA PHE A 83 -3.55 -6.45 -5.96
C PHE A 83 -3.46 -6.50 -4.44
N VAL A 84 -3.01 -7.64 -3.91
CA VAL A 84 -2.73 -7.80 -2.48
C VAL A 84 -1.30 -7.36 -2.20
N ILE A 85 -1.07 -6.67 -1.10
CA ILE A 85 0.27 -6.43 -0.57
C ILE A 85 0.47 -7.43 0.56
N ASN A 86 1.46 -8.31 0.43
CA ASN A 86 1.75 -9.32 1.43
C ASN A 86 2.51 -8.75 2.64
N ASP A 87 2.70 -9.57 3.67
CA ASP A 87 3.35 -9.17 4.94
C ASP A 87 4.80 -8.71 4.78
N LYS A 88 5.44 -8.99 3.64
CA LYS A 88 6.80 -8.53 3.30
C LYS A 88 6.80 -7.19 2.56
N GLY A 89 5.62 -6.60 2.30
CA GLY A 89 5.47 -5.38 1.53
C GLY A 89 5.60 -5.58 0.01
N CYS A 90 5.52 -6.82 -0.49
CA CYS A 90 5.53 -7.09 -1.92
C CYS A 90 4.10 -7.19 -2.47
N ILE A 91 3.91 -6.79 -3.72
CA ILE A 91 2.65 -6.79 -4.45
C ILE A 91 2.46 -8.13 -5.14
N GLU A 92 1.32 -8.77 -4.89
CA GLU A 92 0.91 -10.00 -5.56
C GLU A 92 0.17 -9.66 -6.86
N GLY A 93 0.91 -9.55 -7.95
CA GLY A 93 0.44 -9.26 -9.31
C GLY A 93 -0.22 -10.44 -10.04
N GLY A 94 -0.42 -11.57 -9.36
CA GLY A 94 -1.03 -12.78 -9.91
C GLY A 94 -0.25 -13.35 -11.10
N MET A 95 -0.96 -13.94 -12.06
CA MET A 95 -0.34 -14.51 -13.27
C MET A 95 0.27 -13.46 -14.21
N LEU A 96 -0.12 -12.19 -14.08
CA LEU A 96 0.27 -11.11 -14.98
C LEU A 96 1.68 -10.59 -14.66
N PHE A 97 1.93 -10.33 -13.37
CA PHE A 97 3.21 -9.72 -12.94
C PHE A 97 3.98 -10.57 -11.93
N GLY A 98 3.43 -11.68 -11.44
CA GLY A 98 4.06 -12.46 -10.38
C GLY A 98 4.08 -11.71 -9.05
N THR A 99 5.15 -11.87 -8.26
CA THR A 99 5.35 -11.14 -7.01
C THR A 99 6.35 -10.02 -7.23
N LEU A 100 5.90 -8.77 -7.07
CA LEU A 100 6.74 -7.59 -7.26
C LEU A 100 7.15 -7.03 -5.90
N CYS A 101 8.45 -6.97 -5.63
CA CYS A 101 8.98 -6.40 -4.39
C CYS A 101 9.62 -5.04 -4.66
N LYS A 102 9.71 -4.20 -3.62
CA LYS A 102 10.40 -2.92 -3.73
C LYS A 102 11.89 -3.14 -3.98
N LYS A 103 12.45 -2.41 -4.95
CA LYS A 103 13.89 -2.36 -5.19
C LYS A 103 14.60 -1.82 -3.94
N LYS A 104 15.59 -2.57 -3.45
CA LYS A 104 16.37 -2.21 -2.26
C LYS A 104 17.39 -1.13 -2.54
#